data_AF-A0A9D7CYS5-F1
#
_entry.id   AF-A0A9D7CYS5-F1
#
_cell.length_a   1.000
_cell.length_b   1.000
_cell.length_c   1.000
_cell.angle_alpha   90.00
_cell.angle_beta   90.00
_cell.angle_gamma   90.00
#
_symmetry.space_group_name_H-M   'P 1'
#
loop_
_entity.id
_entity.type
_entity.pdbx_description
1 polymer ?
#
loop_
_entity_poly.entity_id
_entity_poly.type
_entity_poly.pdbx_seq_one_letter_code
_entity_poly.pdbx_strand_id
1 'polypeptide(L)'
;MWRKRWNVVGVDNIQYLDAVLKNPDTGAEYRDYKAYNIVGLVACADLVASRYLGGGSGSPGDLGFESLVIDESKTGGALLFRLAENASAIVVHEKVKDALEASGIPGFVFYGAGEWSG
;
A
#
# COMPACT_ATOMS: atom_id res chain seq x y z
N MET A 1 0.59 22.19 1.53
CA MET A 1 -0.12 22.45 0.25
C MET A 1 -0.60 21.10 -0.32
N TRP A 2 -1.72 20.53 0.18
CA TRP A 2 -2.21 19.18 -0.16
C TRP A 2 -3.68 19.17 -0.66
N ARG A 3 -4.11 20.21 -1.40
CA ARG A 3 -5.54 20.49 -1.66
C ARG A 3 -6.15 19.91 -2.94
N LYS A 4 -5.44 19.09 -3.73
CA LYS A 4 -6.01 18.50 -4.97
C LYS A 4 -6.19 16.99 -4.79
N ARG A 5 -7.35 16.48 -5.21
CA ARG A 5 -7.57 15.04 -5.45
C ARG A 5 -6.33 14.50 -6.15
N TRP A 6 -5.65 13.58 -5.49
CA TRP A 6 -4.45 12.95 -6.02
C TRP A 6 -4.90 11.89 -7.03
N ASN A 7 -4.80 12.20 -8.31
CA ASN A 7 -5.08 11.28 -9.41
C ASN A 7 -3.75 10.86 -10.04
N VAL A 8 -3.11 9.85 -9.44
CA VAL A 8 -1.83 9.31 -9.92
C VAL A 8 -2.12 8.37 -11.07
N VAL A 9 -1.77 8.78 -12.30
CA VAL A 9 -1.67 7.95 -13.52
C VAL A 9 -2.76 6.88 -13.76
N GLY A 10 -3.97 7.06 -13.20
CA GLY A 10 -5.11 6.16 -13.33
C GLY A 10 -5.50 5.35 -12.09
N VAL A 11 -4.92 5.59 -10.91
CA VAL A 11 -5.37 4.97 -9.65
C VAL A 11 -6.75 5.51 -9.26
N ASP A 12 -7.74 4.63 -9.16
CA ASP A 12 -9.16 4.97 -8.96
C ASP A 12 -9.75 4.41 -7.66
N ASN A 13 -8.99 3.62 -6.91
CA ASN A 13 -9.45 2.91 -5.72
C ASN A 13 -9.05 3.58 -4.38
N ILE A 14 -8.83 4.90 -4.38
CA ILE A 14 -8.55 5.64 -3.15
C ILE A 14 -9.81 6.33 -2.62
N GLN A 15 -10.18 6.00 -1.39
CA GLN A 15 -11.21 6.71 -0.64
C GLN A 15 -10.55 7.71 0.31
N TYR A 16 -10.85 9.00 0.16
CA TYR A 16 -10.35 10.05 1.04
C TYR A 16 -11.36 10.39 2.13
N LEU A 17 -10.86 10.60 3.35
CA LEU A 17 -11.62 10.94 4.54
C LEU A 17 -11.03 12.20 5.18
N ASP A 18 -11.90 13.11 5.60
CA ASP A 18 -11.49 14.30 6.34
C ASP A 18 -10.99 13.89 7.72
N ALA A 19 -9.79 14.33 8.10
CA ALA A 19 -9.16 13.94 9.34
C ALA A 19 -8.58 15.16 10.06
N VAL A 20 -8.59 15.10 11.39
CA VAL A 20 -7.85 16.02 12.26
C VAL A 20 -6.74 15.22 12.91
N LEU A 21 -5.48 15.53 12.58
CA LEU A 21 -4.34 14.93 13.25
C LEU A 21 -4.10 15.71 14.55
N LYS A 22 -4.04 14.99 15.67
CA LYS A 22 -3.71 15.57 16.97
C LYS A 22 -2.36 15.06 17.43
N ASN A 23 -1.42 15.97 17.66
CA ASN A 23 -0.15 15.61 18.28
C ASN A 23 -0.40 15.36 19.78
N PRO A 24 -0.11 14.16 20.31
CA PRO A 24 -0.44 13.81 21.69
C PRO A 24 0.41 14.57 22.73
N ASP A 25 1.64 14.96 22.37
CA ASP A 25 2.58 15.61 23.29
C ASP A 25 2.30 17.10 23.45
N THR A 26 1.91 17.77 22.37
CA THR A 26 1.70 19.24 22.33
C THR A 26 0.23 19.64 22.32
N GLY A 27 -0.67 18.70 22.01
CA GLY A 27 -2.10 18.99 21.79
C GLY A 27 -2.40 19.73 20.48
N ALA A 28 -1.40 20.02 19.64
CA ALA A 28 -1.59 20.71 18.36
C ALA A 28 -2.49 19.90 17.41
N GLU A 29 -3.39 20.60 16.71
CA GLU A 29 -4.32 20.02 15.73
C GLU A 29 -3.97 20.47 14.30
N TYR A 30 -3.95 19.51 13.38
CA TYR A 30 -3.74 19.74 11.95
C TYR A 30 -4.96 19.25 11.17
N ARG A 31 -5.60 20.16 10.43
CA ARG A 31 -6.89 19.93 9.76
C ARG A 31 -6.77 19.89 8.22
N ASP A 32 -5.57 20.07 7.71
CA ASP A 32 -5.24 20.08 6.29
C ASP A 32 -4.74 18.72 5.77
N TYR A 33 -4.91 17.67 6.58
CA TYR A 33 -4.60 16.28 6.24
C TYR A 33 -5.86 15.50 5.87
N LYS A 34 -5.67 14.44 5.08
CA LYS A 34 -6.69 13.44 4.79
C LYS A 34 -6.21 12.09 5.32
N ALA A 35 -7.12 11.34 5.94
CA ALA A 35 -6.95 9.90 6.01
C ALA A 35 -7.38 9.31 4.65
N TYR A 36 -6.78 8.20 4.25
CA TYR A 36 -7.19 7.52 3.02
C TYR A 36 -7.25 6.00 3.22
N ASN A 37 -8.19 5.37 2.53
CA ASN A 37 -8.26 3.93 2.36
C ASN A 37 -7.90 3.58 0.92
N ILE A 38 -7.19 2.47 0.75
CA ILE A 38 -7.03 1.79 -0.53
C ILE A 38 -8.11 0.70 -0.55
N VAL A 39 -9.11 0.86 -1.42
CA VAL A 39 -10.28 -0.01 -1.48
C VAL A 39 -10.02 -1.16 -2.46
N GLY A 40 -10.46 -2.36 -2.09
CA GLY A 40 -10.22 -3.57 -2.87
C GLY A 40 -8.96 -4.30 -2.40
N LEU A 41 -9.16 -5.50 -1.87
CA LEU A 41 -8.09 -6.45 -1.60
C LEU A 41 -7.89 -7.30 -2.86
N VAL A 42 -6.64 -7.58 -3.20
CA VAL A 42 -6.29 -8.43 -4.34
C VAL A 42 -5.48 -9.62 -3.84
N ALA A 43 -5.97 -10.83 -4.11
CA ALA A 43 -5.31 -12.09 -3.78
C ALA A 43 -4.43 -12.52 -4.97
N CYS A 44 -3.17 -12.09 -4.97
CA CYS A 44 -2.25 -12.29 -6.08
C CYS A 44 -0.83 -12.68 -5.65
N ALA A 45 -0.63 -13.10 -4.40
CA ALA A 45 0.64 -13.71 -4.03
C ALA A 45 0.77 -15.08 -4.72
N ASP A 46 1.92 -15.34 -5.35
CA ASP A 46 2.25 -16.68 -5.81
C ASP A 46 2.71 -17.51 -4.60
N LEU A 47 1.82 -18.37 -4.09
CA LEU A 47 2.10 -19.14 -2.89
C LEU A 47 3.13 -20.26 -3.04
N VAL A 48 3.48 -20.60 -4.27
CA VAL A 48 4.48 -21.62 -4.57
C VAL A 48 5.85 -20.98 -4.74
N ALA A 49 5.92 -19.80 -5.38
CA ALA A 49 7.17 -19.10 -5.63
C ALA A 49 7.64 -18.19 -4.48
N SER A 50 6.73 -17.79 -3.58
CA SER A 50 7.06 -16.94 -2.43
C SER A 50 7.62 -17.73 -1.25
N ARG A 51 8.32 -17.04 -0.34
CA ARG A 51 8.80 -17.58 0.94
C ARG A 51 8.10 -16.89 2.11
N TYR A 52 7.57 -17.70 3.02
CA TYR A 52 6.76 -17.26 4.15
C TYR A 52 7.55 -17.31 5.44
N LEU A 53 7.33 -16.31 6.28
CA LEU A 53 7.69 -16.40 7.69
C LEU A 53 6.69 -17.38 8.33
N GLY A 54 7.15 -18.56 8.72
CA GLY A 54 6.30 -19.54 9.40
C GLY A 54 5.70 -18.93 10.66
N GLY A 55 4.38 -18.98 10.81
CA GLY A 55 3.70 -18.49 12.03
C GLY A 55 2.53 -17.52 11.83
N GLY A 56 1.98 -17.36 10.63
CA GLY A 56 0.70 -16.63 10.48
C GLY A 56 -0.35 -17.23 11.41
N SER A 57 -1.14 -16.38 12.07
CA SER A 57 -2.13 -16.77 13.10
C SER A 57 -3.27 -17.69 12.62
N GLY A 58 -3.20 -18.19 11.38
CA GLY A 58 -4.29 -18.87 10.67
C GLY A 58 -5.34 -17.93 10.11
N SER A 59 -5.22 -16.62 10.36
CA SER A 59 -6.17 -15.61 9.87
C SER A 59 -5.82 -15.14 8.46
N PRO A 60 -6.79 -15.02 7.55
CA PRO A 60 -6.59 -14.37 6.25
C PRO A 60 -6.06 -12.94 6.45
N GLY A 61 -5.03 -12.55 5.69
CA GLY A 61 -4.43 -11.21 5.76
C GLY A 61 -3.27 -11.05 6.75
N ASP A 62 -2.82 -12.13 7.40
CA ASP A 62 -1.73 -12.13 8.39
C ASP A 62 -0.54 -13.01 7.95
N LEU A 63 -0.38 -13.26 6.65
CA LEU A 63 0.77 -14.02 6.16
C LEU A 63 2.00 -13.11 6.11
N GLY A 64 2.99 -13.43 6.95
CA GLY A 64 4.33 -12.83 6.86
C GLY A 64 5.12 -13.40 5.69
N PHE A 65 5.85 -12.53 4.99
CA PHE A 65 6.65 -12.91 3.83
C PHE A 65 8.11 -12.56 4.08
N GLU A 66 9.01 -13.52 3.87
CA GLU A 66 10.44 -13.24 3.74
C GLU A 66 10.74 -12.70 2.33
N SER A 67 10.08 -13.28 1.32
CA SER A 67 10.16 -12.87 -0.08
C SER A 67 8.80 -13.08 -0.74
N LEU A 68 8.21 -11.99 -1.25
CA LEU A 68 6.92 -11.97 -1.93
C LEU A 68 7.12 -11.98 -3.45
N VAL A 69 6.47 -12.94 -4.12
CA VAL A 69 6.31 -12.98 -5.58
C VAL A 69 4.85 -12.71 -5.91
N ILE A 70 4.60 -11.79 -6.84
CA ILE A 70 3.26 -11.46 -7.31
C ILE A 70 2.96 -12.22 -8.61
N ASP A 71 1.83 -12.89 -8.65
CA ASP A 71 1.24 -13.42 -9.87
C ASP A 71 0.49 -12.28 -10.58
N GLU A 72 1.16 -11.62 -11.52
CA GLU A 72 0.64 -10.46 -12.23
C GLU A 72 -0.69 -10.74 -12.95
N SER A 73 -0.94 -11.99 -13.37
CA SER A 73 -2.17 -12.39 -14.04
C SER A 73 -3.41 -12.25 -13.15
N LYS A 74 -3.23 -12.27 -11.82
CA LYS A 74 -4.30 -12.13 -10.81
C LYS A 74 -4.52 -10.70 -10.35
N THR A 75 -3.69 -9.74 -10.79
CA THR A 75 -3.79 -8.33 -10.37
C THR A 75 -4.99 -7.62 -10.98
N GLY A 76 -5.56 -8.16 -12.07
CA GLY A 76 -6.62 -7.50 -12.82
C GLY A 76 -6.21 -6.16 -13.42
N GLY A 77 -4.90 -5.89 -13.55
CA GLY A 77 -4.37 -4.61 -14.01
C GLY A 77 -4.45 -3.48 -12.98
N ALA A 78 -4.74 -3.78 -11.71
CA ALA A 78 -4.76 -2.78 -10.65
C ALA A 78 -3.38 -2.13 -10.47
N LEU A 79 -3.35 -0.80 -10.42
CA LEU A 79 -2.10 -0.02 -10.35
C LEU A 79 -1.59 0.16 -8.90
N LEU A 80 -2.48 0.06 -7.93
CA LEU A 80 -2.16 0.18 -6.51
C LEU A 80 -3.26 -0.53 -5.70
N PHE A 81 -2.88 -1.41 -4.78
CA PHE A 81 -3.86 -2.18 -3.99
C PHE A 81 -3.26 -2.70 -2.69
N ARG A 82 -4.12 -3.19 -1.80
CA ARG A 82 -3.73 -3.96 -0.61
C ARG A 82 -3.74 -5.45 -0.94
N LEU A 83 -2.69 -6.16 -0.52
CA LEU A 83 -2.61 -7.59 -0.71
C LEU A 83 -3.61 -8.31 0.21
N ALA A 84 -4.38 -9.26 -0.31
CA ALA A 84 -5.36 -9.99 0.51
C ALA A 84 -4.68 -10.91 1.54
N GLU A 85 -3.48 -11.40 1.21
CA GLU A 85 -2.69 -12.32 2.03
C GLU A 85 -1.98 -11.61 3.19
N ASN A 86 -1.66 -10.32 3.06
CA ASN A 86 -0.99 -9.52 4.08
C ASN A 86 -1.55 -8.09 4.12
N ALA A 87 -2.24 -7.75 5.21
CA ALA A 87 -2.94 -6.47 5.38
C ALA A 87 -2.01 -5.25 5.51
N SER A 88 -0.73 -5.47 5.82
CA SER A 88 0.29 -4.42 5.87
C SER A 88 0.93 -4.13 4.50
N ALA A 89 0.83 -5.07 3.56
CA ALA A 89 1.39 -4.91 2.22
C ALA A 89 0.51 -4.04 1.32
N ILE A 90 1.13 -3.00 0.76
CA ILE A 90 0.58 -2.20 -0.34
C ILE A 90 1.44 -2.48 -1.56
N VAL A 91 0.84 -3.05 -2.60
CA VAL A 91 1.50 -3.32 -3.88
C VAL A 91 1.25 -2.14 -4.79
N VAL A 92 2.30 -1.70 -5.47
CA VAL A 92 2.29 -0.53 -6.35
C VAL A 92 2.95 -0.87 -7.68
N HIS A 93 2.25 -0.57 -8.77
CA HIS A 93 2.80 -0.70 -10.11
C HIS A 93 3.88 0.38 -10.34
N GLU A 94 4.94 0.04 -11.08
CA GLU A 94 6.09 0.93 -11.36
C GLU A 94 5.68 2.33 -11.84
N LYS A 95 4.79 2.41 -12.83
CA LYS A 95 4.15 3.67 -13.28
C LYS A 95 3.70 4.60 -12.14
N VAL A 96 3.09 4.06 -11.08
CA VAL A 96 2.63 4.85 -9.92
C VAL A 96 3.82 5.26 -9.07
N LYS A 97 4.77 4.36 -8.80
CA LYS A 97 6.05 4.66 -8.11
C LYS A 97 6.77 5.82 -8.80
N ASP A 98 6.97 5.75 -10.11
CA ASP A 98 7.70 6.78 -10.87
C ASP A 98 7.00 8.14 -10.79
N ALA A 99 5.66 8.15 -10.86
CA ALA A 99 4.89 9.37 -10.70
C ALA A 99 4.99 9.95 -9.27
N LEU A 100 5.05 9.09 -8.24
CA LEU A 100 5.25 9.51 -6.85
C LEU A 100 6.66 10.10 -6.66
N GLU A 101 7.70 9.43 -7.16
CA GLU A 101 9.09 9.90 -7.08
C GLU A 101 9.27 11.22 -7.84
N ALA A 102 8.73 11.33 -9.07
CA ALA A 102 8.79 12.56 -9.86
C ALA A 102 8.04 13.74 -9.22
N SER A 103 7.04 13.46 -8.38
CA SER A 103 6.32 14.51 -7.65
C SER A 103 7.15 15.15 -6.51
N GLY A 104 8.24 14.50 -6.10
CA GLY A 104 9.12 14.98 -5.02
C GLY A 104 8.47 14.95 -3.63
N ILE A 105 7.33 14.26 -3.47
CA ILE A 105 6.66 14.15 -2.19
C ILE A 105 7.45 13.18 -1.29
N PRO A 106 7.86 13.61 -0.08
CA PRO A 106 8.59 12.75 0.85
C PRO A 106 7.66 11.77 1.57
N GLY A 107 8.24 10.75 2.21
CA GLY A 107 7.51 9.84 3.11
C GLY A 107 7.15 8.48 2.50
N PHE A 108 7.67 8.15 1.32
CA PHE A 108 7.56 6.83 0.72
C PHE A 108 8.92 6.12 0.73
N VAL A 109 8.89 4.81 0.98
CA VAL A 109 10.00 3.89 0.74
C VAL A 109 9.45 2.76 -0.11
N PHE A 110 10.07 2.51 -1.25
CA PHE A 110 9.71 1.42 -2.14
C PHE A 110 10.72 0.28 -1.98
N TYR A 111 10.21 -0.94 -1.98
CA TYR A 111 11.01 -2.15 -1.94
C TYR A 111 10.77 -2.92 -3.23
N GLY A 112 11.85 -3.40 -3.85
CA GLY A 112 11.74 -4.27 -5.02
C GLY A 112 11.14 -5.63 -4.67
N ALA A 113 10.84 -6.41 -5.71
CA ALA A 113 10.42 -7.79 -5.55
C ALA A 113 11.49 -8.59 -4.78
N GLY A 114 11.09 -9.29 -3.72
CA GLY A 114 12.00 -10.05 -2.85
C GLY A 114 12.83 -9.23 -1.86
N GLU A 115 12.76 -7.89 -1.89
CA GLU A 115 13.47 -7.02 -0.93
C GLU A 115 12.62 -6.63 0.28
N TRP A 116 11.30 -6.86 0.19
CA TRP A 116 10.37 -6.58 1.27
C TRP A 116 10.19 -7.81 2.17
N SER A 117 10.47 -7.63 3.45
CA SER A 117 10.09 -8.58 4.50
C SER A 117 8.94 -7.98 5.31
N GLY A 118 7.78 -8.60 5.21
CA GLY A 118 6.55 -8.24 5.93
C GLY A 118 6.34 -9.11 7.14
#